data_AF-A0A653T4S5-F1
#
_entry.id   AF-A0A653T4S5-F1
#
_cell.length_a   1.000
_cell.length_b   1.000
_cell.length_c   1.000
_cell.angle_alpha   90.00
_cell.angle_beta   90.00
_cell.angle_gamma   90.00
#
_symmetry.space_group_name_H-M   'P 1'
#
loop_
_entity.id
_entity.type
_entity.pdbx_description
1 polymer ?
#
loop_
_entity_poly.entity_id
_entity_poly.type
_entity_poly.pdbx_seq_one_letter_code
_entity_poly.pdbx_strand_id
1 'polypeptide(L)'
;MADETQEQALHIADNGRIYSLPSGDYLYAEDVDALRAFFLHEHDESFKLWRPPNDPGLVVQEFNGSGKVIVQSVKRLGDFATYTREEAEHGVNEQGETWGVVIARKYFAAHPEPMPYAESKEGDVWMIRNVEHGLMKEWRPFEHKGSNLLVGPSNSLIPTMSLPGPVEAVRVWPVES
;
A
#
# COMPACT_ATOMS: atom_id res chain seq x y z
N MET A 1 -26.89 -43.42 2.63
CA MET A 1 -26.75 -42.61 3.86
C MET A 1 -25.76 -41.53 3.53
N ALA A 2 -26.21 -40.29 3.43
CA ALA A 2 -25.35 -39.16 3.13
C ALA A 2 -24.56 -38.82 4.41
N ASP A 3 -23.25 -38.71 4.27
CA ASP A 3 -22.34 -38.24 5.30
C ASP A 3 -22.60 -36.75 5.49
N GLU A 4 -23.30 -36.38 6.56
CA GLU A 4 -23.51 -34.98 6.93
C GLU A 4 -22.18 -34.43 7.45
N THR A 5 -21.48 -33.67 6.62
CA THR A 5 -20.33 -32.86 7.05
C THR A 5 -20.83 -31.86 8.10
N GLN A 6 -20.70 -32.19 9.38
CA GLN A 6 -20.97 -31.23 10.45
C GLN A 6 -19.89 -30.16 10.44
N GLU A 7 -20.26 -28.96 9.99
CA GLU A 7 -19.44 -27.77 10.20
C GLU A 7 -19.34 -27.51 11.71
N GLN A 8 -18.12 -27.60 12.26
CA GLN A 8 -17.86 -27.27 13.66
C GLN A 8 -17.09 -25.96 13.73
N ALA A 9 -17.65 -24.97 14.43
CA ALA A 9 -17.03 -23.68 14.65
C ALA A 9 -16.03 -23.74 15.81
N LEU A 10 -14.75 -23.47 15.52
CA LEU A 10 -13.71 -23.33 16.53
C LEU A 10 -13.83 -21.95 17.20
N HIS A 11 -14.22 -21.90 18.47
CA HIS A 11 -14.26 -20.66 19.25
C HIS A 11 -12.90 -20.38 19.88
N ILE A 12 -12.15 -19.44 19.30
CA ILE A 12 -10.91 -18.90 19.87
C ILE A 12 -11.28 -17.63 20.64
N ALA A 13 -11.04 -17.61 21.96
CA ALA A 13 -11.26 -16.41 22.75
C ALA A 13 -10.18 -15.35 22.48
N ASP A 14 -10.53 -14.06 22.68
CA ASP A 14 -9.63 -12.92 22.44
C ASP A 14 -8.32 -12.98 23.26
N ASN A 15 -8.31 -13.74 24.36
CA ASN A 15 -7.12 -13.98 25.18
C ASN A 15 -6.20 -15.09 24.64
N GLY A 16 -6.50 -15.66 23.46
CA GLY A 16 -5.74 -16.75 22.84
C GLY A 16 -5.95 -18.12 23.48
N ARG A 17 -6.91 -18.28 24.40
CA ARG A 17 -7.23 -19.59 24.96
C ARG A 17 -8.22 -20.33 24.09
N ILE A 18 -7.87 -21.57 23.77
CA ILE A 18 -8.75 -22.56 23.18
C ILE A 18 -9.20 -23.48 24.31
N TYR A 19 -10.51 -23.60 24.53
CA TYR A 19 -11.05 -24.32 25.70
C TYR A 19 -11.10 -25.84 25.51
N SER A 20 -11.06 -26.36 24.27
CA SER A 20 -10.72 -27.74 23.87
C SER A 20 -11.17 -27.96 22.42
N LEU A 21 -10.46 -28.81 21.67
CA LEU A 21 -10.99 -29.37 20.44
C LEU A 21 -11.89 -30.58 20.77
N PRO A 22 -13.02 -30.77 20.08
CA PRO A 22 -13.89 -31.93 20.28
C PRO A 22 -13.20 -33.29 20.08
N SER A 23 -12.10 -33.33 19.31
CA SER A 23 -11.31 -34.56 19.07
C SER A 23 -10.45 -34.99 20.26
N GLY A 24 -10.30 -34.14 21.29
CA GLY A 24 -9.35 -34.36 22.38
C GLY A 24 -7.91 -33.98 22.01
N ASP A 25 -7.67 -33.49 20.80
CA ASP A 25 -6.37 -32.96 20.40
C ASP A 25 -6.11 -31.58 21.01
N TYR A 26 -4.84 -31.29 21.27
CA TYR A 26 -4.39 -30.01 21.75
C TYR A 26 -3.81 -29.21 20.59
N LEU A 27 -4.24 -27.95 20.46
CA LEU A 27 -3.52 -26.98 19.64
C LEU A 27 -2.37 -26.42 20.48
N TYR A 28 -1.16 -26.46 19.93
CA TYR A 28 -0.02 -25.81 20.56
C TYR A 28 -0.14 -24.29 20.39
N ALA A 29 0.58 -23.53 21.23
CA ALA A 29 0.58 -22.08 21.12
C ALA A 29 0.96 -21.60 19.71
N GLU A 30 1.88 -22.31 19.05
CA GLU A 30 2.31 -22.04 17.68
C GLU A 30 1.17 -22.23 16.65
N ASP A 31 0.32 -23.25 16.83
CA ASP A 31 -0.84 -23.47 15.95
C ASP A 31 -1.88 -22.35 16.13
N VAL A 32 -2.08 -21.89 17.37
CA VAL A 32 -3.00 -20.78 17.67
C VAL A 32 -2.49 -19.49 17.05
N ASP A 33 -1.19 -19.21 17.15
CA ASP A 33 -0.58 -18.02 16.55
C ASP A 33 -0.64 -18.08 15.02
N ALA A 34 -0.42 -19.26 14.42
CA ALA A 34 -0.56 -19.47 12.98
C ALA A 34 -2.00 -19.23 12.50
N LEU A 35 -3.00 -19.80 13.19
CA LEU A 35 -4.42 -19.57 12.88
C LEU A 35 -4.81 -18.10 13.05
N ARG A 36 -4.33 -17.44 14.11
CA ARG A 36 -4.57 -16.02 14.32
C ARG A 36 -3.96 -15.18 13.20
N ALA A 37 -2.73 -15.47 12.78
CA ALA A 37 -2.09 -14.78 11.67
C ALA A 37 -2.86 -15.00 10.36
N PHE A 38 -3.34 -16.22 10.11
CA PHE A 38 -4.15 -16.57 8.95
C PHE A 38 -5.46 -15.77 8.90
N PHE A 39 -6.27 -15.81 9.96
CA PHE A 39 -7.54 -15.08 9.99
C PHE A 39 -7.34 -13.56 9.99
N LEU A 40 -6.27 -13.06 10.61
CA LEU A 40 -5.93 -11.64 10.55
C LEU A 40 -5.61 -11.22 9.12
N HIS A 41 -4.86 -12.05 8.38
CA HIS A 41 -4.54 -11.81 6.98
C HIS A 41 -5.79 -11.82 6.09
N GLU A 42 -6.67 -12.82 6.23
CA GLU A 42 -7.93 -12.87 5.47
C GLU A 42 -8.84 -11.67 5.75
N HIS A 43 -8.91 -11.25 7.01
CA HIS A 43 -9.66 -10.05 7.40
C HIS A 43 -9.04 -8.79 6.78
N ASP A 44 -7.72 -8.64 6.86
CA ASP A 44 -7.02 -7.51 6.27
C ASP A 44 -7.23 -7.44 4.77
N GLU A 45 -7.15 -8.57 4.07
CA GLU A 45 -7.40 -8.64 2.63
C GLU A 45 -8.86 -8.27 2.29
N SER A 46 -9.82 -8.83 3.02
CA SER A 46 -11.25 -8.58 2.83
C SER A 46 -11.63 -7.10 2.99
N PHE A 47 -10.98 -6.40 3.92
CA PHE A 47 -11.22 -4.99 4.19
C PHE A 47 -10.19 -4.05 3.52
N LYS A 48 -9.26 -4.59 2.72
CA LYS A 48 -8.15 -3.84 2.10
C LYS A 48 -7.35 -3.03 3.14
N LEU A 49 -7.11 -3.64 4.29
CA LEU A 49 -6.29 -3.08 5.36
C LEU A 49 -4.83 -3.42 5.12
N TRP A 50 -3.97 -2.47 5.44
CA TRP A 50 -2.54 -2.68 5.51
C TRP A 50 -2.06 -2.53 6.95
N ARG A 51 -1.28 -3.51 7.42
CA ARG A 51 -0.61 -3.46 8.72
C ARG A 51 0.89 -3.26 8.56
N PRO A 52 1.49 -2.31 9.29
CA PRO A 52 2.94 -2.17 9.30
C PRO A 52 3.58 -3.39 10.00
N PRO A 53 4.64 -4.01 9.43
CA PRO A 53 5.25 -5.23 9.99
C PRO A 53 5.74 -5.09 11.44
N ASN A 54 6.11 -3.86 11.84
CA ASN A 54 6.67 -3.58 13.16
C ASN A 54 5.62 -3.09 14.17
N ASP A 55 4.36 -2.90 13.77
CA ASP A 55 3.28 -2.44 14.67
C ASP A 55 1.91 -3.01 14.26
N PRO A 56 1.62 -4.29 14.59
CA PRO A 56 0.35 -4.93 14.23
C PRO A 56 -0.88 -4.31 14.92
N GLY A 57 -0.66 -3.43 15.91
CA GLY A 57 -1.70 -2.69 16.59
C GLY A 57 -2.23 -1.49 15.82
N LEU A 58 -1.68 -1.20 14.64
CA LEU A 58 -2.10 -0.13 13.75
C LEU A 58 -2.56 -0.71 12.41
N VAL A 59 -3.59 -0.11 11.83
CA VAL A 59 -4.10 -0.44 10.50
C VAL A 59 -4.20 0.82 9.65
N VAL A 60 -3.97 0.65 8.35
CA VAL A 60 -4.12 1.70 7.36
C VAL A 60 -5.11 1.23 6.29
N GLN A 61 -6.00 2.10 5.86
CA GLN A 61 -6.97 1.82 4.80
C GLN A 61 -7.07 3.01 3.86
N GLU A 62 -7.19 2.78 2.55
CA GLU A 62 -7.50 3.85 1.62
C GLU A 62 -8.92 4.39 1.86
N PHE A 63 -9.03 5.71 1.91
CA PHE A 63 -10.31 6.38 2.10
C PHE A 63 -10.99 6.58 0.74
N ASN A 64 -11.84 5.64 0.35
CA ASN A 64 -12.75 5.74 -0.81
C ASN A 64 -12.05 6.18 -2.12
N GLY A 65 -10.80 5.76 -2.35
CA GLY A 65 -10.04 6.15 -3.56
C GLY A 65 -9.73 7.64 -3.68
N SER A 66 -9.85 8.42 -2.60
CA SER A 66 -9.59 9.87 -2.59
C SER A 66 -8.11 10.25 -2.56
N GLY A 67 -7.19 9.29 -2.66
CA GLY A 67 -5.76 9.50 -2.42
C GLY A 67 -5.40 9.76 -0.95
N LYS A 68 -6.37 9.64 -0.04
CA LYS A 68 -6.16 9.70 1.41
C LYS A 68 -6.14 8.32 2.01
N VAL A 69 -5.46 8.19 3.15
CA VAL A 69 -5.50 7.00 3.99
C VAL A 69 -6.03 7.32 5.37
N ILE A 70 -6.81 6.42 5.95
CA ILE A 70 -7.15 6.42 7.37
C ILE A 70 -6.09 5.57 8.08
N VAL A 71 -5.45 6.13 9.10
CA VAL A 71 -4.59 5.40 10.03
C VAL A 71 -5.32 5.26 11.36
N GLN A 72 -5.49 4.03 11.84
CA GLN A 72 -6.28 3.73 13.05
C GLN A 72 -5.53 2.82 14.02
N SER A 73 -5.72 3.06 15.32
CA SER A 73 -5.28 2.13 16.37
C SER A 73 -6.32 1.04 16.64
N VAL A 74 -5.89 -0.22 16.58
CA VAL A 74 -6.71 -1.38 16.98
C VAL A 74 -6.96 -1.40 18.49
N LYS A 75 -6.03 -0.84 19.27
CA LYS A 75 -6.12 -0.80 20.75
C LYS A 75 -6.98 0.34 21.28
N ARG A 76 -7.19 1.39 20.47
CA ARG A 76 -7.94 2.59 20.85
C ARG A 76 -9.03 2.85 19.82
N LEU A 77 -10.17 2.22 20.03
CA LEU A 77 -11.37 2.45 19.21
C LEU A 77 -11.69 3.96 19.19
N GLY A 78 -11.82 4.52 17.99
CA GLY A 78 -12.07 5.95 17.77
C GLY A 78 -10.82 6.83 17.61
N ASP A 79 -9.61 6.30 17.85
CA ASP A 79 -8.36 7.00 17.58
C ASP A 79 -7.93 6.74 16.13
N PHE A 80 -8.33 7.64 15.24
CA PHE A 80 -7.95 7.62 13.82
C PHE A 80 -7.58 9.01 13.32
N ALA A 81 -6.70 9.04 12.32
CA ALA A 81 -6.34 10.26 11.60
C ALA A 81 -6.29 9.97 10.10
N THR A 82 -6.57 10.99 9.29
CA THR A 82 -6.48 10.87 7.83
C THR A 82 -5.28 11.63 7.30
N TYR A 83 -4.58 11.04 6.34
CA TYR A 83 -3.40 11.64 5.71
C TYR A 83 -3.48 11.54 4.19
N THR A 84 -3.15 12.61 3.50
CA THR A 84 -2.70 12.58 2.10
C THR A 84 -1.23 12.15 2.02
N ARG A 85 -0.75 11.78 0.83
CA ARG A 85 0.67 11.56 0.57
C ARG A 85 1.51 12.79 0.93
N GLU A 86 1.05 13.97 0.49
CA GLU A 86 1.72 15.24 0.76
C GLU A 86 1.83 15.54 2.26
N GLU A 87 0.75 15.32 3.03
CA GLU A 87 0.75 15.47 4.49
C GLU A 87 1.69 14.46 5.17
N ALA A 88 1.80 13.24 4.65
CA ALA A 88 2.71 12.24 5.20
C ALA A 88 4.19 12.55 4.92
N GLU A 89 4.50 13.15 3.77
CA GLU A 89 5.84 13.52 3.35
C GLU A 89 6.33 14.80 4.02
N HIS A 90 5.48 15.83 4.08
CA HIS A 90 5.84 17.17 4.56
C HIS A 90 5.36 17.48 5.97
N GLY A 91 4.53 16.60 6.55
CA GLY A 91 3.93 16.78 7.88
C GLY A 91 4.95 16.65 9.00
N VAL A 92 5.79 17.67 9.19
CA VAL A 92 6.34 18.01 10.49
C VAL A 92 5.43 19.10 11.03
N ASN A 93 4.34 18.75 11.70
CA ASN A 93 3.58 19.76 12.42
C ASN A 93 4.42 20.31 13.59
N GLU A 94 4.05 21.49 14.10
CA GLU A 94 4.76 22.22 15.15
C GLU A 94 4.96 21.44 16.47
N GLN A 95 4.34 20.26 16.61
CA GLN A 95 4.43 19.38 17.78
C GLN A 95 5.33 18.13 17.59
N GLY A 96 6.04 18.00 16.47
CA GLY A 96 6.84 16.81 16.16
C GLY A 96 6.02 15.68 15.52
N GLU A 97 6.69 14.77 14.81
CA GLU A 97 6.04 13.73 14.00
C GLU A 97 5.03 12.92 14.82
N THR A 98 3.74 13.10 14.55
CA THR A 98 2.69 12.24 15.14
C THR A 98 2.84 10.81 14.61
N TRP A 99 2.54 9.82 15.45
CA TRP A 99 2.63 8.40 15.08
C TRP A 99 1.88 8.08 13.77
N GLY A 100 0.74 8.74 13.53
CA GLY A 100 -0.05 8.57 12.31
C GLY A 100 0.67 9.02 11.04
N VAL A 101 1.42 10.13 11.07
CA VAL A 101 2.24 10.60 9.94
C VAL A 101 3.30 9.57 9.56
N VAL A 102 4.01 9.03 10.56
CA VAL A 102 5.06 8.03 10.34
C VAL A 102 4.49 6.77 9.69
N ILE A 103 3.30 6.34 10.13
CA ILE A 103 2.64 5.16 9.56
C ILE A 103 2.08 5.43 8.16
N ALA A 104 1.46 6.59 7.93
CA ALA A 104 1.02 6.99 6.59
C ALA A 104 2.20 7.04 5.61
N ARG A 105 3.35 7.58 6.02
CA ARG A 105 4.57 7.62 5.21
C ARG A 105 5.05 6.21 4.83
N LYS A 106 5.03 5.26 5.78
CA LYS A 106 5.38 3.86 5.51
C LYS A 106 4.39 3.20 4.56
N TYR A 107 3.09 3.48 4.71
CA TYR A 107 2.07 2.98 3.79
C TYR A 107 2.35 3.47 2.36
N PHE A 108 2.57 4.77 2.17
CA PHE A 108 2.81 5.36 0.86
C PHE A 108 4.16 4.95 0.24
N ALA A 109 5.14 4.58 1.05
CA ALA A 109 6.40 3.99 0.59
C ALA A 109 6.23 2.52 0.15
N ALA A 110 5.35 1.76 0.83
CA ALA A 110 5.01 0.39 0.45
C ALA A 110 4.06 0.31 -0.75
N HIS A 111 3.28 1.37 -0.99
CA HIS A 111 2.34 1.50 -2.11
C HIS A 111 2.71 2.74 -2.93
N PRO A 112 3.78 2.67 -3.74
CA PRO A 112 4.07 3.73 -4.69
C PRO A 112 2.87 3.90 -5.63
N GLU A 113 2.45 5.15 -5.87
CA GLU A 113 1.43 5.41 -6.86
C GLU A 113 1.88 4.87 -8.22
N PRO A 114 0.98 4.24 -8.99
CA PRO A 114 1.30 3.88 -10.36
C PRO A 114 1.72 5.14 -11.08
N MET A 115 2.93 5.13 -11.67
CA MET A 115 3.34 6.27 -12.47
C MET A 115 2.30 6.47 -13.58
N PRO A 116 1.92 7.71 -13.91
CA PRO A 116 0.89 7.99 -14.93
C PRO A 116 1.19 7.34 -16.30
N TYR A 117 2.46 7.04 -16.58
CA TYR A 117 2.92 6.33 -17.79
C TYR A 117 3.07 4.80 -17.60
N ALA A 118 2.65 4.23 -16.47
CA ALA A 118 2.74 2.79 -16.22
C ALA A 118 1.94 1.97 -17.24
N GLU A 119 0.86 2.55 -17.77
CA GLU A 119 0.02 1.97 -18.83
C GLU A 119 0.35 2.51 -20.23
N SER A 120 1.49 3.20 -20.40
CA SER A 120 1.87 3.75 -21.70
C SER A 120 2.10 2.63 -22.73
N LYS A 121 1.61 2.85 -23.94
CA LYS A 121 1.80 1.95 -25.08
C LYS A 121 2.97 2.41 -25.94
N GLU A 122 3.51 1.51 -26.76
CA GLU A 122 4.49 1.89 -27.78
C GLU A 122 3.93 3.02 -28.67
N GLY A 123 4.67 4.13 -28.75
CA GLY A 123 4.26 5.33 -29.47
C GLY A 123 3.61 6.42 -28.61
N ASP A 124 3.30 6.16 -27.34
CA ASP A 124 2.88 7.21 -26.40
C ASP A 124 4.05 8.14 -26.08
N VAL A 125 3.79 9.45 -25.98
CA VAL A 125 4.78 10.43 -25.56
C VAL A 125 4.27 11.13 -24.31
N TRP A 126 5.13 11.26 -23.30
CA TRP A 126 4.80 11.84 -22.02
C TRP A 126 5.77 12.96 -21.66
N MET A 127 5.26 14.16 -21.43
CA MET A 127 6.06 15.24 -20.88
C MET A 127 6.11 15.09 -19.37
N ILE A 128 7.31 14.91 -18.84
CA ILE A 128 7.53 14.68 -17.42
C ILE A 128 8.24 15.91 -16.84
N ARG A 129 7.61 16.55 -15.86
CA ARG A 129 8.12 17.71 -15.17
C ARG A 129 8.49 17.33 -13.74
N ASN A 130 9.75 17.59 -13.39
CA ASN A 130 10.20 17.52 -12.01
C ASN A 130 9.77 18.82 -11.30
N VAL A 131 8.90 18.69 -10.29
CA VAL A 131 8.28 19.85 -9.62
C VAL A 131 9.28 20.57 -8.72
N GLU A 132 10.22 19.85 -8.10
CA GLU A 132 11.22 20.41 -7.17
C GLU A 132 12.28 21.26 -7.87
N HIS A 133 12.72 20.85 -9.07
CA HIS A 133 13.81 21.52 -9.77
C HIS A 133 13.34 22.43 -10.91
N GLY A 134 12.04 22.50 -11.20
CA GLY A 134 11.48 23.31 -12.29
C GLY A 134 11.99 22.93 -13.68
N LEU A 135 12.73 21.83 -13.81
CA LEU A 135 13.30 21.36 -15.06
C LEU A 135 12.21 20.63 -15.85
N MET A 136 11.73 21.27 -16.90
CA MET A 136 10.94 20.65 -17.96
C MET A 136 11.89 19.86 -18.86
N LYS A 137 11.71 18.55 -18.95
CA LYS A 137 12.40 17.72 -19.96
C LYS A 137 11.35 16.88 -20.69
N GLU A 138 11.44 16.84 -22.02
CA GLU A 138 10.65 15.91 -22.82
C GLU A 138 11.23 14.51 -22.62
N TRP A 139 10.38 13.56 -22.27
CA TRP A 139 10.79 12.16 -22.14
C TRP A 139 9.93 11.30 -23.05
N ARG A 140 10.52 10.24 -23.61
CA ARG A 140 9.77 9.23 -24.36
C ARG A 140 9.79 7.93 -23.56
N PRO A 141 8.63 7.32 -23.29
CA PRO A 141 8.60 5.94 -22.85
C PRO A 141 9.29 5.09 -23.92
N PHE A 142 10.25 4.29 -23.48
CA PHE A 142 10.92 3.31 -24.33
C PHE A 142 10.94 1.99 -23.58
N GLU A 143 10.23 1.00 -24.12
CA GLU A 143 10.25 -0.35 -23.59
C GLU A 143 11.46 -1.08 -24.17
N HIS A 144 12.43 -1.43 -23.32
CA HIS A 144 13.55 -2.27 -23.72
C HIS A 144 13.60 -3.50 -22.83
N LYS A 145 13.36 -4.67 -23.41
CA LYS A 145 13.50 -5.98 -22.73
C LYS A 145 12.73 -6.06 -21.39
N GLY A 146 11.50 -5.57 -21.35
CA GLY A 146 10.64 -5.62 -20.15
C GLY A 146 11.00 -4.60 -19.07
N SER A 147 11.79 -3.55 -19.40
CA SER A 147 12.06 -2.42 -18.52
C SER A 147 11.52 -1.13 -19.13
N ASN A 148 10.78 -0.36 -18.32
CA ASN A 148 10.30 0.98 -18.68
C ASN A 148 11.44 2.00 -18.52
N LEU A 149 12.00 2.46 -19.62
CA LEU A 149 13.04 3.49 -19.66
C LEU A 149 12.44 4.81 -20.14
N LEU A 150 12.94 5.91 -19.58
CA LEU A 150 12.68 7.24 -20.13
C LEU A 150 13.88 7.65 -20.98
N VAL A 151 13.63 8.01 -22.24
CA VAL A 151 14.65 8.56 -23.15
C VAL A 151 14.59 10.07 -23.09
N GLY A 152 15.66 10.68 -22.58
CA GLY A 152 15.79 12.13 -22.53
C GLY A 152 16.21 12.72 -23.88
N PRO A 153 16.19 14.05 -24.04
CA PRO A 153 16.54 14.73 -25.30
C PRO A 153 18.00 14.50 -25.74
N SER A 154 18.86 13.99 -24.87
CA SER A 154 20.24 13.60 -25.18
C SER A 154 20.43 12.10 -25.47
N ASN A 155 19.35 11.34 -25.71
CA ASN A 155 19.36 9.86 -25.77
C ASN A 155 19.93 9.19 -24.50
N SER A 156 19.93 9.91 -23.38
CA SER A 156 20.26 9.33 -22.09
C SER A 156 19.09 8.46 -21.63
N LEU A 157 19.40 7.21 -21.29
CA LEU A 157 18.47 6.28 -20.65
C LEU A 157 18.55 6.49 -19.15
N ILE A 158 17.45 6.92 -18.54
CA ILE A 158 17.33 6.97 -17.09
C ILE A 158 16.36 5.87 -16.65
N PRO A 159 16.75 5.02 -15.68
CA PRO A 159 15.81 4.11 -15.04
C PRO A 159 14.67 4.92 -14.42
N THR A 160 13.43 4.54 -14.70
CA THR A 160 12.22 5.20 -14.16
C THR A 160 12.20 5.29 -12.63
N MET A 161 12.88 4.37 -11.93
CA MET A 161 13.03 4.37 -10.48
C MET A 161 14.01 5.42 -9.92
N SER A 162 14.69 6.19 -10.77
CA SER A 162 15.74 7.13 -10.37
C SER A 162 15.34 8.61 -10.49
N LEU A 163 14.05 8.93 -10.68
CA LEU A 163 13.58 10.32 -10.65
C LEU A 163 13.45 10.78 -9.19
N PRO A 164 14.25 11.77 -8.73
CA PRO A 164 14.11 12.32 -7.39
C PRO A 164 12.92 13.27 -7.35
N GLY A 165 12.01 13.08 -6.38
CA GLY A 165 10.95 14.03 -6.06
C GLY A 165 9.63 13.84 -6.82
N PRO A 166 8.61 14.65 -6.49
CA PRO A 166 7.30 14.62 -7.15
C PRO A 166 7.41 14.98 -8.62
N VAL A 167 6.69 14.22 -9.43
CA VAL A 167 6.75 14.27 -10.88
C VAL A 167 5.35 14.50 -11.44
N GLU A 168 5.15 15.61 -12.17
CA GLU A 168 3.98 15.76 -13.02
C GLU A 168 4.27 15.07 -14.35
N ALA A 169 3.38 14.20 -14.84
CA ALA A 169 3.48 13.69 -16.20
C ALA A 169 2.20 13.99 -16.98
N VAL A 170 2.35 14.47 -18.21
CA VAL A 170 1.25 14.76 -19.12
C VAL A 170 1.47 13.96 -20.39
N ARG A 171 0.48 13.15 -20.79
CA ARG A 171 0.51 12.50 -22.10
C ARG A 171 0.37 13.58 -23.17
N VAL A 172 1.37 13.71 -24.03
CA VAL A 172 1.39 14.67 -25.14
C VAL A 172 1.10 14.01 -26.50
N TRP A 173 1.13 12.67 -26.57
CA TRP A 173 0.75 11.92 -27.77
C TRP A 173 0.28 10.49 -27.45
N PRO A 174 -0.65 9.90 -28.23
CA PRO A 174 -1.51 10.58 -29.20
C PRO A 174 -2.40 11.62 -28.52
N VAL A 175 -2.63 12.74 -29.20
CA VAL A 175 -3.62 13.72 -28.75
C VAL A 175 -4.98 13.05 -28.93
N GLU A 176 -5.73 12.86 -27.83
CA GLU A 176 -7.11 12.39 -27.93
C GLU A 176 -7.89 13.36 -28.81
N SER A 177 -8.39 12.85 -29.95
CA SER A 177 -9.14 13.60 -30.96
C SER A 177 -10.60 13.77 -30.57
#